data_AF-A0A432TC32-F1
#
_entry.id   AF-A0A432TC32-F1
#
_cell.length_a   1.000
_cell.length_b   1.000
_cell.length_c   1.000
_cell.angle_alpha   90.00
_cell.angle_beta   90.00
_cell.angle_gamma   90.00
#
_symmetry.space_group_name_H-M   'P 1'
#
loop_
_entity.id
_entity.type
_entity.pdbx_description
1 polymer ?
#
loop_
_entity_poly.entity_id
_entity_poly.type
_entity_poly.pdbx_seq_one_letter_code
_entity_poly.pdbx_strand_id
1 'polypeptide(L)' 'MAATENTSRSVFGLNGVTGMLIATVLLLSILAFLVTKAIEVQRTSAVKPYDPAPIVSNLDNVKAKSKANAQFAFKDAK' A
#
# COMPACT_ATOMS: atom_id res chain seq x y z
N MET A 1 43.14 -24.53 -35.17
CA MET A 1 41.72 -24.22 -35.00
C MET A 1 41.63 -22.95 -34.17
N ALA A 2 41.40 -21.80 -34.80
CA ALA A 2 41.14 -20.57 -34.06
C ALA A 2 39.67 -20.61 -33.62
N ALA A 3 39.43 -20.66 -32.31
CA ALA A 3 38.09 -20.45 -31.79
C ALA A 3 37.73 -18.99 -32.04
N THR A 4 36.85 -18.73 -33.00
CA THR A 4 36.25 -17.41 -33.20
C THR A 4 35.44 -17.07 -31.95
N GLU A 5 36.05 -16.33 -31.02
CA GLU A 5 35.38 -15.84 -29.81
C GLU A 5 34.30 -14.83 -30.23
N ASN A 6 33.04 -15.16 -29.95
CA ASN A 6 31.91 -14.32 -30.30
C ASN A 6 31.69 -13.24 -29.22
N THR A 7 32.38 -12.11 -29.39
CA THR A 7 32.30 -10.92 -28.53
C THR A 7 30.96 -10.16 -28.64
N SER A 8 30.06 -10.64 -29.50
CA SER A 8 28.83 -9.94 -29.92
C SER A 8 27.57 -10.60 -29.38
N ARG A 9 27.62 -11.22 -28.21
CA ARG A 9 26.42 -11.72 -27.53
C ARG A 9 25.90 -10.73 -26.49
N SER A 10 25.51 -9.54 -26.93
CA SER A 10 24.73 -8.63 -26.09
C SER A 10 23.49 -8.17 -26.84
N VAL A 11 22.36 -8.78 -26.53
CA VAL A 11 21.06 -8.41 -27.12
C VAL A 11 20.59 -7.02 -26.61
N PHE A 12 21.26 -6.45 -25.60
CA PHE A 12 21.10 -5.08 -25.09
C PHE A 12 22.46 -4.45 -24.70
N GLY A 13 23.34 -4.20 -25.66
CA GLY A 13 24.68 -3.67 -25.38
C GLY A 13 24.72 -2.19 -24.98
N LEU A 14 24.88 -1.91 -23.68
CA LEU A 14 25.32 -0.64 -23.10
C LEU A 14 26.55 -0.92 -22.21
N ASN A 15 27.66 -1.34 -22.82
CA ASN A 15 28.77 -1.91 -22.06
C ASN A 15 29.46 -0.83 -21.20
N GLY A 16 29.47 -1.03 -19.89
CA GLY A 16 30.11 -0.14 -18.90
C GLY A 16 29.13 0.72 -18.10
N VAL A 17 29.60 1.88 -17.63
CA VAL A 17 28.86 2.77 -16.71
C VAL A 17 27.54 3.27 -17.31
N THR A 18 27.48 3.48 -18.63
CA THR A 18 26.26 3.96 -19.30
C THR A 18 25.10 2.98 -19.18
N GLY A 19 25.36 1.67 -19.28
CA GLY A 19 24.32 0.65 -19.11
C GLY A 19 23.83 0.54 -17.68
N MET A 20 24.75 0.67 -16.73
CA MET A 20 24.41 0.76 -15.31
C MET A 20 23.50 1.98 -15.05
N LEU A 21 23.85 3.16 -15.57
CA LEU A 21 23.04 4.37 -15.37
C LEU A 21 21.64 4.22 -15.95
N ILE A 22 21.50 3.71 -17.17
CA ILE A 22 20.19 3.49 -17.80
C ILE A 22 19.36 2.49 -16.99
N ALA A 23 19.96 1.38 -16.55
CA ALA A 23 19.27 0.40 -15.71
C ALA A 23 18.82 1.01 -14.37
N THR A 24 19.66 1.81 -13.72
CA THR A 24 19.30 2.46 -12.44
C THR A 24 18.15 3.46 -12.60
N VAL A 25 18.17 4.29 -13.64
CA VAL A 25 17.08 5.23 -13.91
C VAL A 25 15.77 4.49 -14.19
N LEU A 26 15.83 3.38 -14.93
CA LEU A 26 14.66 2.56 -15.24
C LEU A 26 14.11 1.88 -13.97
N LEU A 27 14.97 1.38 -13.09
CA LEU A 27 14.55 0.82 -11.80
C LEU A 27 13.93 1.90 -10.89
N LEU A 28 14.53 3.09 -10.83
CA LEU A 28 14.03 4.20 -10.03
C LEU A 28 12.70 4.75 -10.55
N SER A 29 12.49 4.79 -11.87
CA SER A 29 11.22 5.24 -12.44
C SER A 29 10.09 4.26 -12.12
N ILE A 30 10.34 2.95 -12.23
CA ILE A 30 9.40 1.91 -11.83
C ILE A 30 9.11 2.03 -10.33
N LEU A 31 10.13 2.19 -9.49
CA LEU A 31 9.97 2.36 -8.05
C LEU A 31 9.10 3.59 -7.72
N ALA A 32 9.40 4.75 -8.29
CA ALA A 32 8.64 5.98 -8.05
C ALA A 32 7.17 5.85 -8.46
N PHE A 33 6.91 5.20 -9.60
CA PHE A 33 5.56 4.92 -10.07
C PHE A 33 4.79 4.04 -9.07
N LEU A 34 5.37 2.92 -8.67
CA LEU A 34 4.73 1.98 -7.75
C LEU A 34 4.51 2.59 -6.36
N VAL A 35 5.48 3.36 -5.84
CA VAL A 35 5.35 4.06 -4.56
C VAL A 35 4.21 5.07 -4.58
N THR A 36 4.11 5.87 -5.65
CA THR A 36 3.03 6.87 -5.79
C THR A 36 1.66 6.18 -5.77
N LYS A 37 1.51 5.08 -6.50
CA LYS A 37 0.27 4.29 -6.52
C LYS A 37 -0.05 3.64 -5.17
N ALA A 38 0.97 3.14 -4.47
CA ALA A 38 0.79 2.59 -3.14
C ALA A 38 0.27 3.64 -2.14
N ILE A 39 0.85 4.85 -2.17
CA ILE A 39 0.41 5.97 -1.33
C ILE A 39 -1.02 6.39 -1.67
N GLU A 40 -1.39 6.44 -2.96
CA GLU A 40 -2.74 6.79 -3.40
C GLU A 40 -3.80 5.80 -2.86
N VAL A 41 -3.50 4.51 -2.88
CA VAL A 41 -4.35 3.45 -2.30
C VAL A 41 -4.45 3.60 -0.79
N GLN A 42 -3.32 3.77 -0.09
CA GLN A 42 -3.30 3.95 1.36
C GLN A 42 -4.11 5.18 1.78
N ARG A 43 -3.96 6.30 1.05
CA ARG A 43 -4.74 7.53 1.29
C ARG A 43 -6.23 7.27 1.11
N THR A 44 -6.61 6.60 0.03
CA THR A 44 -8.02 6.28 -0.26
C THR A 44 -8.66 5.43 0.83
N SER A 45 -7.92 4.50 1.41
CA SER A 45 -8.42 3.70 2.54
C SER A 45 -8.45 4.50 3.85
N ALA A 46 -7.48 5.37 4.09
CA ALA A 46 -7.43 6.19 5.30
C ALA A 46 -8.55 7.24 5.37
N VAL A 47 -8.96 7.81 4.22
CA VAL A 47 -10.02 8.83 4.15
C VAL A 47 -11.43 8.26 4.03
N LYS A 48 -11.57 6.93 3.95
CA LYS A 48 -12.85 6.23 4.01
C LYS A 48 -13.03 5.65 5.41
N PRO A 49 -13.43 6.46 6.41
CA PRO A 49 -13.78 5.93 7.71
C PRO A 49 -14.89 4.88 7.53
N TYR A 50 -14.84 3.82 8.33
CA TYR A 50 -15.96 2.89 8.43
C TYR A 50 -17.21 3.68 8.79
N ASP A 51 -18.27 3.58 8.00
CA ASP A 51 -19.56 4.18 8.34
C ASP A 51 -20.05 3.52 9.63
N PRO A 52 -20.16 4.24 10.76
CA PRO A 52 -20.63 3.65 12.00
C PRO A 52 -22.13 3.38 11.94
N ALA A 53 -22.88 3.92 10.94
CA ALA A 53 -24.32 3.75 10.84
C ALA A 53 -24.72 2.28 10.98
N PRO A 54 -24.23 1.29 10.22
CA PRO A 54 -24.52 -0.13 10.48
C PRO A 54 -24.39 -0.61 11.94
N ILE A 55 -23.51 -0.01 12.76
CA ILE A 55 -23.32 -0.33 14.18
C ILE A 55 -24.25 0.49 15.10
N VAL A 56 -24.52 1.77 14.78
CA VAL A 56 -25.29 2.69 15.64
C VAL A 56 -26.76 2.89 15.20
N SER A 57 -27.08 2.49 13.99
CA SER A 57 -28.35 2.71 13.27
C SER A 57 -29.42 1.71 13.71
N ASN A 58 -29.02 0.51 14.16
CA ASN A 58 -29.92 -0.45 14.78
C ASN A 58 -29.21 -1.21 15.91
N LEU A 59 -29.39 -0.72 17.13
CA LEU A 59 -28.96 -1.38 18.37
C LEU A 59 -29.99 -2.42 18.86
N ASP A 60 -31.10 -2.65 18.14
CA ASP A 60 -32.21 -3.50 18.59
C ASP A 60 -31.78 -4.96 18.78
N ASN A 61 -30.74 -5.38 18.05
CA ASN A 61 -30.14 -6.72 18.16
C ASN A 61 -29.02 -6.80 19.22
N VAL A 62 -28.57 -5.66 19.76
CA VAL A 62 -27.55 -5.60 20.81
C VAL A 62 -28.23 -5.75 22.17
N LYS A 63 -28.34 -7.00 22.65
CA LYS A 63 -28.94 -7.28 23.96
C LYS A 63 -28.04 -6.81 25.09
N ALA A 64 -28.57 -6.00 26.00
CA ALA A 64 -27.87 -5.64 27.23
C ALA A 64 -27.60 -6.91 28.08
N LYS A 65 -26.32 -7.27 28.25
CA LYS A 65 -25.88 -8.46 28.98
C LYS A 65 -26.21 -8.40 30.49
N SER A 66 -26.37 -7.20 31.06
CA SER A 66 -26.66 -6.99 32.48
C SER A 66 -27.24 -5.60 32.75
N LYS A 67 -28.19 -5.48 33.68
CA LYS A 67 -28.68 -4.19 34.19
C LYS A 67 -27.57 -3.35 34.84
N ALA A 68 -26.54 -3.99 35.39
CA ALA A 68 -25.39 -3.32 35.97
C ALA A 68 -24.51 -2.60 34.93
N ASN A 69 -24.63 -2.89 33.64
CA ASN A 69 -23.83 -2.22 32.61
C ASN A 69 -24.21 -0.74 32.41
N ALA A 70 -25.40 -0.33 32.86
CA ALA A 70 -25.85 1.07 32.79
C ALA A 70 -24.93 2.04 33.55
N GLN A 71 -24.16 1.56 34.53
CA GLN A 71 -23.22 2.40 35.29
C GLN A 71 -21.95 2.77 34.51
N PHE A 72 -21.64 2.05 33.42
CA PHE A 72 -20.48 2.27 32.55
C PHE A 72 -20.83 2.95 31.22
N ALA A 73 -22.11 3.26 31.00
CA ALA A 73 -22.50 4.10 29.87
C ALA A 73 -21.90 5.49 30.06
N PHE A 74 -21.48 6.13 28.97
CA PHE A 74 -20.94 7.49 29.00
C PHE A 74 -21.94 8.41 29.73
N LYS A 75 -21.58 8.81 30.96
CA LYS A 75 -22.35 9.79 31.72
C LYS A 75 -21.74 11.15 31.43
N ASP A 76 -22.54 12.08 30.94
CA ASP A 76 -22.11 13.45 30.74
C ASP A 76 -21.62 14.02 32.07
N ALA A 77 -20.44 14.64 32.03
CA ALA A 77 -19.88 15.33 33.19
C ALA A 77 -20.78 16.52 33.53
N LYS A 78 -21.29 16.54 34.76
CA LYS A 78 -22.16 17.61 35.28
C LYS A 78 -21.35 18.80 35.77
#